data_AF-A0A3N4J2T0-F1
#
_entry.id   AF-A0A3N4J2T0-F1
#
_cell.length_a   1.000
_cell.length_b   1.000
_cell.length_c   1.000
_cell.angle_alpha   90.00
_cell.angle_beta   90.00
_cell.angle_gamma   90.00
#
_symmetry.space_group_name_H-M   'P 1'
#
loop_
_entity.id
_entity.type
_entity.pdbx_description
1 polymer ?
#
loop_
_entity_poly.entity_id
_entity_poly.type
_entity_poly.pdbx_seq_one_letter_code
_entity_poly.pdbx_strand_id
1 'polypeptide(L)'
;MSVTRFLLAAPQIDTILGETSIHRRRQKLHQEGNGLHDVYATTLDRISCQRGDKPRLGMEVLLRVSLAQRPLSVSELCDALGVEIGSTDFNTENIPPIQTLLESCLGLVTVDKEMSRVHLIHSTL
;
A
#
# COMPACT_ATOMS: atom_id res chain seq x y z
N MET A 1 -9.78 16.18 -10.98
CA MET A 1 -9.06 17.09 -10.04
C MET A 1 -9.04 16.43 -8.66
N SER A 2 -8.03 15.61 -8.37
CA SER A 2 -7.97 14.84 -7.12
C SER A 2 -7.27 15.65 -6.03
N VAL A 3 -8.05 16.24 -5.12
CA VAL A 3 -7.59 16.93 -3.92
C VAL A 3 -7.70 15.96 -2.73
N THR A 4 -6.73 15.07 -2.56
CA THR A 4 -6.64 14.25 -1.34
C THR A 4 -5.26 13.61 -1.17
N ARG A 5 -4.19 14.40 -1.09
CA ARG A 5 -2.90 13.91 -0.55
C ARG A 5 -2.50 14.52 0.80
N PHE A 6 -3.19 15.57 1.25
CA PHE A 6 -2.83 16.30 2.48
C PHE A 6 -3.98 16.44 3.50
N LEU A 7 -5.14 15.81 3.24
CA LEU A 7 -6.34 16.03 4.06
C LEU A 7 -6.23 15.43 5.48
N LEU A 8 -5.34 14.46 5.68
CA LEU A 8 -4.99 13.93 7.01
C LEU A 8 -3.90 14.75 7.73
N ALA A 9 -3.01 15.41 6.98
CA ALA A 9 -1.87 16.11 7.57
C ALA A 9 -2.28 17.38 8.32
N ALA A 10 -3.23 18.17 7.78
CA ALA A 10 -3.64 19.43 8.42
C ALA A 10 -4.31 19.22 9.79
N PRO A 11 -5.30 18.32 9.95
CA PRO A 11 -5.90 18.03 11.26
C PRO A 11 -4.89 17.46 12.28
N GLN A 12 -3.95 16.63 11.83
CA GLN A 12 -2.91 16.05 12.69
C GLN A 12 -1.95 17.14 13.19
N ILE A 13 -1.54 18.06 12.31
CA ILE A 13 -0.69 19.20 12.67
C ILE A 13 -1.40 20.13 13.66
N ASP A 14 -2.69 20.44 13.44
CA ASP A 14 -3.46 21.27 14.37
C ASP A 14 -3.58 20.62 15.76
N THR A 15 -3.76 19.29 15.80
CA THR A 15 -3.82 18.51 17.04
C THR A 15 -2.49 18.49 17.80
N ILE A 16 -1.36 18.56 17.09
CA ILE A 16 -0.04 18.68 17.68
C ILE A 16 0.19 20.12 18.15
N LEU A 17 -0.13 21.12 17.33
CA LEU A 17 0.06 22.55 17.65
C LEU A 17 -0.83 23.03 18.81
N GLY A 18 -1.98 22.39 19.02
CA GLY A 18 -2.89 22.65 20.14
C GLY A 18 -2.35 22.24 21.52
N GLU A 19 -1.24 21.49 21.59
CA GLU A 19 -0.63 21.14 22.87
C GLU A 19 0.08 22.34 23.53
N THR A 20 -0.06 22.44 24.84
CA THR A 20 0.37 23.60 25.65
C THR A 20 1.85 23.61 26.01
N SER A 21 2.55 22.48 25.87
CA SER A 21 3.98 22.37 26.19
C SER A 21 4.79 21.71 25.06
N ILE A 22 6.05 22.13 24.94
CA ILE A 22 7.01 21.56 23.99
C ILE A 22 7.17 20.04 24.21
N HIS A 23 7.13 19.59 25.47
CA HIS A 23 7.22 18.17 25.81
C HIS A 23 6.02 17.37 25.26
N ARG A 24 4.79 17.85 25.46
CA ARG A 24 3.57 17.21 24.94
C ARG A 24 3.50 17.20 23.41
N ARG A 25 3.93 18.29 22.77
CA ARG A 25 4.08 18.36 21.31
C ARG A 25 5.00 17.26 20.78
N ARG A 26 6.19 17.13 21.37
CA ARG A 26 7.16 16.08 20.99
C ARG A 26 6.62 14.68 21.23
N GLN A 27 5.93 14.46 22.36
CA GLN A 27 5.32 13.18 22.67
C GLN A 27 4.26 12.77 21.63
N LYS A 28 3.34 13.68 21.26
CA LYS A 28 2.34 13.42 20.22
C LYS A 28 2.97 13.19 18.85
N LEU A 29 3.97 13.98 18.48
CA LEU A 29 4.73 13.79 17.23
C LEU A 29 5.34 12.39 17.13
N HIS A 30 5.94 11.88 18.21
CA HIS A 30 6.50 10.53 18.22
C HIS A 30 5.42 9.44 18.20
N GLN A 31 4.27 9.66 18.86
CA GLN A 31 3.15 8.71 18.84
C GLN A 31 2.48 8.63 17.48
N GLU A 32 2.23 9.76 16.81
CA GLU A 32 1.64 9.83 15.47
C GLU A 32 2.54 9.16 14.42
N GLY A 33 3.87 9.36 14.52
CA GLY A 33 4.85 8.68 13.67
C GLY A 33 4.85 7.16 13.84
N ASN A 34 4.67 6.67 15.08
CA ASN A 34 4.56 5.23 15.36
C ASN A 34 3.21 4.64 14.95
N GLY A 35 2.12 5.41 15.05
CA GLY A 35 0.78 4.92 14.73
C GLY A 35 0.65 4.45 13.27
N LEU A 36 1.31 5.13 12.33
CA LEU A 36 1.35 4.67 10.93
C LEU A 36 2.12 3.36 10.79
N HIS A 37 3.29 3.25 11.42
CA HIS A 37 4.09 2.03 11.41
C HIS A 37 3.31 0.85 11.97
N ASP A 38 2.61 1.03 13.09
CA ASP A 38 1.81 -0.01 13.73
C ASP A 38 0.62 -0.43 12.87
N VAL A 39 -0.04 0.51 12.20
CA VAL A 39 -1.14 0.21 11.26
C VAL A 39 -0.63 -0.60 10.06
N TYR A 40 0.52 -0.22 9.49
CA TYR A 40 1.15 -0.97 8.40
C TYR A 40 1.57 -2.37 8.85
N ALA A 41 2.28 -2.48 9.97
CA ALA A 41 2.73 -3.76 10.52
C ALA A 41 1.54 -4.69 10.80
N THR A 42 0.49 -4.17 11.44
CA THR A 42 -0.74 -4.93 11.70
C THR A 42 -1.42 -5.37 10.40
N THR A 43 -1.43 -4.53 9.37
CA THR A 43 -2.05 -4.88 8.08
C THR A 43 -1.23 -5.92 7.32
N LEU A 44 0.10 -5.83 7.33
CA LEU A 44 0.99 -6.83 6.76
C LEU A 44 0.88 -8.19 7.45
N ASP A 45 0.76 -8.20 8.78
CA ASP A 45 0.51 -9.41 9.56
C ASP A 45 -0.83 -10.06 9.18
N ARG A 46 -1.89 -9.25 9.06
CA ARG A 46 -3.20 -9.70 8.58
C ARG A 46 -3.15 -10.25 7.15
N ILE A 47 -2.36 -9.65 6.26
CA ILE A 47 -2.17 -10.17 4.90
C ILE A 47 -1.53 -11.55 4.95
N SER A 48 -0.51 -11.71 5.80
CA SER A 48 0.23 -12.96 6.00
C SER A 48 -0.65 -14.09 6.59
N CYS A 49 -1.67 -13.73 7.37
CA CYS A 49 -2.60 -14.67 7.99
C CYS A 49 -3.83 -15.03 7.14
N GLN A 50 -3.92 -14.59 5.87
CA GLN A 50 -5.03 -14.96 4.99
C GLN A 50 -5.01 -16.45 4.62
N ARG A 51 -6.16 -16.98 4.18
CA ARG A 51 -6.30 -18.39 3.78
C ARG A 51 -5.83 -18.63 2.34
N GLY A 52 -5.28 -19.81 2.09
CA GLY A 52 -4.90 -20.26 0.75
C GLY A 52 -3.69 -19.50 0.21
N ASP A 53 -3.72 -19.17 -1.08
CA ASP A 53 -2.60 -18.51 -1.77
C ASP A 53 -2.61 -16.97 -1.64
N LYS A 54 -3.63 -16.41 -0.95
CA LYS A 54 -3.78 -14.96 -0.76
C LYS A 54 -2.59 -14.29 -0.06
N PRO A 55 -1.94 -14.88 0.98
CA PRO A 55 -0.75 -14.28 1.60
C PRO A 55 0.39 -14.09 0.61
N ARG A 56 0.71 -15.12 -0.18
CA ARG A 56 1.76 -15.09 -1.21
C ARG A 56 1.44 -14.01 -2.25
N LEU A 57 0.21 -14.03 -2.76
CA LEU A 57 -0.25 -13.09 -3.78
C LEU A 57 -0.22 -11.64 -3.28
N GLY A 58 -0.72 -11.38 -2.07
CA GLY A 58 -0.73 -10.04 -1.47
C GLY A 58 0.69 -9.51 -1.24
N MET A 59 1.61 -10.35 -0.77
CA MET A 59 3.00 -9.96 -0.56
C MET A 59 3.73 -9.68 -1.89
N GLU A 60 3.51 -10.51 -2.91
CA GLU A 60 4.11 -10.31 -4.23
C GLU A 60 3.62 -8.99 -4.87
N VAL A 61 2.32 -8.70 -4.78
CA VAL A 61 1.77 -7.42 -5.27
C VAL A 61 2.42 -6.23 -4.54
N LEU A 62 2.53 -6.29 -3.21
CA LEU A 62 3.17 -5.24 -2.42
C LEU A 62 4.65 -5.06 -2.81
N LEU A 63 5.37 -6.15 -3.04
CA LEU A 63 6.76 -6.13 -3.48
C LEU A 63 6.89 -5.44 -4.85
N ARG A 64 6.05 -5.80 -5.83
CA ARG A 64 6.08 -5.19 -7.18
C ARG A 64 5.76 -3.70 -7.14
N VAL A 65 4.74 -3.30 -6.38
CA VAL A 65 4.32 -1.90 -6.28
C VAL A 65 5.37 -1.07 -5.52
N SER A 66 5.99 -1.61 -4.47
CA SER A 66 6.98 -0.88 -3.65
C SER A 66 8.36 -0.77 -4.31
N LEU A 67 8.78 -1.77 -5.08
CA LEU A 67 10.07 -1.76 -5.78
C LEU A 67 10.02 -1.10 -7.17
N ALA A 68 8.84 -0.77 -7.67
CA ALA A 68 8.70 -0.13 -8.97
C ALA A 68 9.28 1.30 -8.95
N GLN A 69 10.16 1.61 -9.91
CA GLN A 69 10.75 2.95 -10.04
C GLN A 69 9.75 4.02 -10.50
N ARG A 70 8.63 3.58 -11.06
CA ARG A 70 7.53 4.43 -11.53
C ARG A 70 6.19 3.76 -11.21
N PRO A 71 5.10 4.53 -11.18
CA PRO A 71 3.76 3.96 -11.09
C PRO A 71 3.53 2.90 -12.16
N LEU A 72 3.08 1.71 -11.73
CA LEU A 72 2.71 0.62 -12.61
C LEU A 72 1.28 0.81 -13.10
N SER A 73 1.01 0.48 -14.36
CA SER A 73 -0.37 0.26 -14.80
C SER A 73 -0.90 -1.07 -14.25
N VAL A 74 -2.22 -1.26 -14.31
CA VAL A 74 -2.84 -2.56 -13.96
C VAL A 74 -2.28 -3.69 -14.83
N SER A 75 -2.08 -3.45 -16.13
CA SER A 75 -1.52 -4.46 -17.04
C SER A 75 -0.08 -4.78 -16.68
N GLU A 76 0.76 -3.79 -16.39
CA GLU A 76 2.16 -3.99 -16.01
C GLU A 76 2.29 -4.77 -14.69
N LEU A 77 1.38 -4.54 -13.74
CA LEU A 77 1.33 -5.33 -12.51
C LEU A 77 0.98 -6.79 -12.81
N CYS A 78 -0.06 -7.03 -13.62
CA CYS A 78 -0.45 -8.37 -14.03
C CYS A 78 0.70 -9.09 -14.76
N ASP A 79 1.37 -8.39 -15.67
CA ASP A 79 2.51 -8.93 -16.42
C ASP A 79 3.66 -9.27 -15.47
N ALA A 80 3.95 -8.42 -14.49
CA ALA A 80 4.98 -8.68 -13.48
C ALA A 80 4.67 -9.89 -12.59
N LEU A 81 3.40 -10.19 -12.35
CA LEU A 81 2.94 -11.34 -11.56
C LEU A 81 2.90 -12.65 -12.36
N GLY A 82 2.73 -12.57 -13.69
CA GLY A 82 2.72 -13.72 -14.59
C GLY A 82 4.09 -14.30 -14.92
N VAL A 83 5.17 -13.63 -14.49
CA VAL A 83 6.56 -14.09 -14.67
C VAL A 83 7.07 -14.73 -13.39
N GLU A 84 7.29 -16.04 -13.42
CA GLU A 84 7.91 -16.79 -12.33
C GLU A 84 9.44 -16.71 -12.44
N ILE A 85 10.13 -16.46 -11.31
CA ILE A 85 11.59 -16.31 -11.29
C ILE A 85 12.23 -17.65 -11.70
N GLY A 86 12.90 -17.66 -12.85
CA GLY A 86 13.54 -18.86 -13.42
C GLY A 86 12.73 -19.55 -14.53
N SER A 87 11.51 -19.09 -14.79
CA SER A 87 10.73 -19.48 -15.97
C SER A 87 10.95 -18.48 -17.10
N THR A 88 11.10 -18.97 -18.34
CA THR A 88 11.06 -18.14 -19.56
C THR A 88 9.63 -17.92 -20.05
N ASP A 89 8.66 -18.64 -19.48
CA ASP A 89 7.30 -18.70 -19.98
C ASP A 89 6.40 -17.75 -19.18
N PHE A 90 5.78 -16.83 -19.91
CA PHE A 90 4.74 -15.96 -19.38
C PHE A 90 3.44 -16.73 -19.28
N ASN A 91 3.02 -17.07 -18.07
CA ASN A 91 1.79 -17.83 -17.86
C ASN A 91 0.60 -16.88 -17.60
N THR A 92 -0.10 -16.52 -18.66
CA THR A 92 -1.32 -15.69 -18.60
C THR A 92 -2.46 -16.34 -17.83
N GLU A 93 -2.49 -17.68 -17.71
CA GLU A 93 -3.51 -18.40 -16.95
C GLU A 93 -3.26 -18.35 -15.42
N ASN A 94 -2.06 -17.94 -15.00
CA ASN A 94 -1.69 -17.80 -13.59
C ASN A 94 -1.92 -16.38 -13.04
N ILE A 95 -2.57 -15.49 -13.81
CA ILE A 95 -2.83 -14.11 -13.40
C ILE A 95 -4.23 -14.02 -12.78
N PRO A 96 -4.36 -13.79 -11.46
CA PRO A 96 -5.66 -13.60 -10.83
C PRO A 96 -6.32 -12.30 -11.30
N PRO A 97 -7.66 -12.22 -11.30
CA PRO A 97 -8.34 -10.99 -11.64
C PRO A 97 -7.93 -9.86 -10.68
N ILE A 98 -7.88 -8.63 -11.20
CA ILE A 98 -7.40 -7.45 -10.46
C ILE A 98 -8.12 -7.25 -9.12
N GLN A 99 -9.41 -7.58 -9.04
CA GLN A 99 -10.15 -7.51 -7.77
C GLN A 99 -9.57 -8.45 -6.72
N THR A 100 -9.19 -9.67 -7.08
CA THR A 100 -8.54 -10.63 -6.18
C THR A 100 -7.16 -10.14 -5.74
N LEU A 101 -6.42 -9.44 -6.60
CA LEU A 101 -5.13 -8.81 -6.24
C LEU A 101 -5.32 -7.67 -5.23
N LEU A 102 -6.36 -6.85 -5.39
CA LEU A 102 -6.63 -5.75 -4.47
C LEU A 102 -7.17 -6.26 -3.12
N GLU A 103 -8.02 -7.28 -3.15
CA GLU A 103 -8.54 -7.95 -1.96
C GLU A 103 -7.43 -8.65 -1.16
N SER A 104 -6.46 -9.30 -1.84
CA SER A 104 -5.33 -9.95 -1.17
C SER A 104 -4.42 -8.95 -0.45
N CYS A 105 -4.41 -7.68 -0.85
CA CYS A 105 -3.63 -6.62 -0.22
C CYS A 105 -4.38 -5.91 0.93
N LEU A 106 -5.59 -6.35 1.29
CA LEU A 106 -6.43 -5.74 2.33
C LEU A 106 -6.57 -4.20 2.19
N GLY A 107 -6.59 -3.70 0.96
CA GLY A 107 -6.72 -2.28 0.68
C GLY A 107 -5.42 -1.48 0.85
N LEU A 108 -4.26 -2.07 1.10
CA LEU A 108 -2.99 -1.31 1.07
C LEU A 108 -2.66 -0.76 -0.32
N VAL A 109 -3.20 -1.41 -1.37
CA VAL A 109 -3.01 -1.06 -2.77
C VAL A 109 -4.34 -0.61 -3.35
N THR A 110 -4.31 0.46 -4.14
CA THR A 110 -5.48 0.99 -4.88
C THR A 110 -5.13 1.28 -6.33
N VAL A 111 -6.18 1.34 -7.17
CA VAL A 111 -6.05 1.69 -8.57
C VAL A 111 -6.71 3.06 -8.80
N ASP A 112 -5.93 4.00 -9.33
CA ASP A 112 -6.47 5.24 -9.88
C ASP A 112 -7.23 4.91 -11.16
N LYS A 113 -8.55 5.13 -11.15
CA LYS A 113 -9.43 4.83 -12.28
C LYS A 113 -9.23 5.76 -13.47
N GLU A 114 -8.75 6.99 -13.25
CA GLU A 114 -8.53 7.96 -14.33
C GLU A 114 -7.26 7.63 -15.12
N MET A 115 -6.21 7.18 -14.43
CA MET A 115 -4.90 6.89 -15.03
C MET A 115 -4.60 5.39 -15.17
N SER A 116 -5.49 4.52 -14.68
CA SER A 116 -5.29 3.05 -14.61
C SER A 116 -3.96 2.65 -13.95
N ARG A 117 -3.56 3.39 -12.92
CA ARG A 117 -2.28 3.21 -12.21
C ARG A 117 -2.48 2.63 -10.82
N VAL A 118 -1.59 1.73 -10.44
CA VAL A 118 -1.55 1.06 -9.14
C VAL A 118 -0.66 1.86 -8.19
N HIS A 119 -1.17 2.15 -6.99
CA HIS A 119 -0.45 2.90 -5.96
C HIS A 119 -0.79 2.39 -4.55
N LEU A 120 0.13 2.61 -3.60
CA LEU A 120 -0.16 2.42 -2.18
C LEU A 120 -1.10 3.52 -1.67
N ILE A 121 -2.01 3.18 -0.75
CA ILE A 121 -2.97 4.15 -0.18
C ILE A 121 -2.26 5.34 0.48
N HIS A 122 -1.16 5.10 1.19
CA HIS A 122 -0.32 6.19 1.69
C HIS A 122 0.95 6.31 0.85
N SER A 123 0.92 7.26 -0.08
CA SER A 123 2.09 7.71 -0.81
C SER A 123 2.84 8.77 0.02
N THR A 124 3.43 8.32 1.13
CA THR A 124 4.44 9.08 1.89
C THR A 124 5.84 8.46 1.76
N LEU A 125 5.98 7.42 0.96
CA LEU A 125 7.27 6.90 0.45
C LEU A 125 7.52 7.47 -0.94
#